data_AF-A0A955PK31-F1
#
_entry.id   AF-A0A955PK31-F1
#
_cell.length_a   1.000
_cell.length_b   1.000
_cell.length_c   1.000
_cell.angle_alpha   90.00
_cell.angle_beta   90.00
_cell.angle_gamma   90.00
#
_symmetry.space_group_name_H-M   'P 1'
#
loop_
_entity.id
_entity.type
_entity.pdbx_description
1 polymer ?
#
loop_
_entity_poly.entity_id
_entity_poly.type
_entity_poly.pdbx_seq_one_letter_code
_entity_poly.pdbx_strand_id
1 'polypeptide(L)' 'MSQETYLFRLADSHESSRIYGNLDENLRLLEEEFDTVLSARGEQLRIQGSSEQVDQVRGV' A
#
# COMPACT_ATOMS: atom_id res chain seq x y z
N MET A 1 -16.03 -12.84 2.93
CA MET A 1 -15.11 -12.36 1.88
C MET A 1 -13.71 -12.83 2.27
N SER A 2 -12.96 -13.42 1.36
CA SER A 2 -11.58 -13.84 1.60
C SER A 2 -10.67 -12.62 1.59
N GLN A 3 -9.83 -12.46 2.61
CA GLN A 3 -8.79 -11.44 2.62
C GLN A 3 -7.58 -11.93 1.85
N GLU A 4 -7.05 -11.06 0.99
CA GLU A 4 -5.84 -11.23 0.20
C GLU A 4 -4.74 -10.33 0.77
N THR A 5 -3.49 -10.75 0.59
CA THR A 5 -2.32 -9.95 0.96
C THR A 5 -1.39 -9.91 -0.24
N TYR A 6 -1.08 -8.69 -0.69
CA TYR A 6 -0.10 -8.45 -1.72
C TYR A 6 1.14 -7.81 -1.12
N LEU A 7 2.31 -8.30 -1.54
CA LEU A 7 3.62 -7.80 -1.13
C LEU A 7 4.32 -7.23 -2.35
N PHE A 8 4.59 -5.94 -2.32
CA PHE A 8 5.29 -5.23 -3.36
C PHE A 8 6.65 -4.75 -2.83
N ARG A 9 7.69 -4.88 -3.67
CA ARG A 9 9.00 -4.31 -3.39
C ARG A 9 9.19 -3.08 -4.28
N LEU A 10 9.51 -1.98 -3.62
CA LEU A 10 9.87 -0.70 -4.22
C LEU A 10 11.32 -0.74 -4.70
N ALA A 11 11.61 -0.02 -5.78
CA ALA A 11 12.90 -0.08 -6.45
C ALA A 11 14.03 0.45 -5.57
N ASP A 12 13.76 1.52 -4.81
CA ASP A 12 14.70 2.13 -3.88
C ASP A 12 14.01 2.94 -2.76
N SER A 13 14.82 3.46 -1.83
CA SER A 13 14.37 4.26 -0.69
C SER A 13 13.83 5.65 -1.05
N HIS A 14 14.18 6.20 -2.21
CA HIS A 14 13.64 7.48 -2.69
C HIS A 14 12.22 7.30 -3.23
N GLU A 15 11.98 6.23 -4.00
CA GLU A 15 10.66 5.84 -4.45
C GLU A 15 9.74 5.54 -3.26
N SER A 16 10.24 4.80 -2.27
CA SER A 16 9.46 4.49 -1.08
C SER A 16 9.08 5.71 -0.26
N SER A 17 10.00 6.66 -0.07
CA SER A 17 9.69 7.93 0.60
C SER A 17 8.60 8.74 -0.12
N ARG A 18 8.53 8.68 -1.45
CA ARG A 18 7.49 9.39 -2.22
C ARG A 18 6.13 8.74 -2.07
N ILE A 19 6.09 7.40 -2.10
CA ILE A 19 4.84 6.66 -1.96
C ILE A 19 4.32 6.74 -0.54
N TYR A 20 5.18 6.66 0.48
CA TYR A 20 4.73 6.73 1.87
C TYR A 20 4.30 8.14 2.26
N GLY A 21 4.97 9.16 1.70
CA GLY A 21 4.75 10.56 2.08
C GLY A 21 5.39 10.89 3.43
N ASN A 22 5.11 12.08 3.95
CA ASN A 22 5.61 12.46 5.26
C ASN A 22 4.75 11.80 6.35
N LEU A 23 5.37 11.05 7.26
CA LEU A 23 4.67 10.33 8.34
C LEU A 23 3.53 9.41 7.84
N ASP A 24 3.76 8.72 6.71
CA ASP A 24 2.83 7.76 6.10
C ASP A 24 1.48 8.38 5.65
N GLU A 25 1.44 9.70 5.41
CA GLU A 25 0.22 10.41 5.01
C GLU A 25 -0.44 9.83 3.76
N ASN A 26 0.36 9.47 2.76
CA ASN A 26 -0.15 8.93 1.50
C ASN A 26 -0.68 7.51 1.69
N LEU A 27 -0.06 6.71 2.56
CA LEU A 27 -0.57 5.38 2.89
C LEU A 27 -1.95 5.48 3.55
N ARG A 28 -2.12 6.40 4.51
CA ARG A 28 -3.42 6.63 5.15
C ARG A 28 -4.51 7.05 4.18
N LEU A 29 -4.17 7.92 3.21
CA LEU A 29 -5.11 8.32 2.17
C LEU A 29 -5.57 7.10 1.34
N LEU A 30 -4.65 6.21 0.96
CA LEU A 30 -4.97 4.98 0.23
C LEU A 30 -5.79 4.00 1.08
N GLU A 31 -5.48 3.88 2.38
CA GLU A 31 -6.25 3.04 3.32
C GLU A 31 -7.70 3.52 3.42
N GLU A 32 -7.92 4.84 3.55
CA GLU A 32 -9.24 5.46 3.63
C GLU A 32 -10.03 5.39 2.31
N GLU A 33 -9.37 5.60 1.18
CA GLU A 33 -10.01 5.63 -0.14
C GLU A 33 -10.46 4.22 -0.60
N PHE A 34 -9.63 3.20 -0.36
CA PHE A 34 -9.85 1.85 -0.88
C PHE A 34 -10.31 0.83 0.17
N ASP A 35 -10.54 1.26 1.42
CA ASP A 35 -10.90 0.40 2.56
C ASP A 35 -9.91 -0.77 2.69
N THR A 36 -8.62 -0.44 2.68
CA THR A 36 -7.50 -1.39 2.75
C THR A 36 -6.60 -1.12 3.94
N VAL A 37 -5.74 -2.09 4.27
CA VAL A 37 -4.68 -1.92 5.26
C VAL A 37 -3.34 -1.96 4.55
N LEU A 38 -2.58 -0.87 4.65
CA LEU A 38 -1.25 -0.72 4.07
C LEU A 38 -0.21 -0.70 5.20
N SER A 39 0.91 -1.40 4.98
CA SER A 39 2.05 -1.29 5.91
C SER A 39 3.37 -1.33 5.16
N ALA A 40 4.24 -0.38 5.52
CA ALA A 40 5.55 -0.22 4.93
C ALA A 40 6.66 -0.70 5.88
N ARG A 41 7.68 -1.35 5.32
CA ARG A 41 8.93 -1.67 6.02
C ARG A 41 10.11 -1.57 5.07
N GLY A 42 10.85 -0.47 5.14
CA GLY A 42 11.93 -0.18 4.21
C GLY A 42 11.39 -0.06 2.78
N GLU A 43 11.85 -0.92 1.89
CA GLU A 43 11.42 -0.98 0.48
C GLU A 43 10.28 -1.98 0.25
N GLN A 44 9.64 -2.49 1.30
CA GLN A 44 8.51 -3.40 1.18
C GLN A 44 7.21 -2.71 1.58
N LEU A 45 6.22 -2.75 0.68
CA LEU A 45 4.84 -2.35 0.94
C LEU A 45 3.95 -3.59 0.95
N ARG A 46 3.17 -3.74 2.01
CA ARG A 46 2.15 -4.77 2.15
C ARG A 46 0.78 -4.12 2.02
N ILE A 47 -0.07 -4.69 1.18
CA ILE A 47 -1.47 -4.28 1.00
C ILE A 47 -2.35 -5.46 1.41
N GLN A 48 -3.33 -5.22 2.27
CA GLN A 48 -4.29 -6.24 2.72
C GLN A 48 -5.72 -5.74 2.52
N GLY A 49 -6.57 -6.59 1.97
CA GLY A 49 -7.96 -6.27 1.64
C GLY A 49 -8.63 -7.44 0.92
N SER A 50 -9.81 -7.25 0.36
CA SER A 50 -10.34 -8.17 -0.66
C SER A 50 -9.52 -8.10 -1.95
N SER A 51 -9.64 -9.12 -2.81
CA SER A 51 -8.92 -9.14 -4.10
C SER A 51 -9.21 -7.90 -4.95
N GLU A 52 -10.45 -7.42 -4.98
CA GLU A 52 -10.83 -6.21 -5.71
C GLU A 52 -10.15 -4.96 -5.15
N GLN A 53 -10.13 -4.81 -3.83
CA GLN A 53 -9.48 -3.67 -3.16
C GLN A 53 -7.97 -3.68 -3.37
N VAL A 54 -7.34 -4.86 -3.27
CA VAL A 54 -5.90 -5.02 -3.53
C VAL A 54 -5.58 -4.65 -4.98
N ASP A 55 -6.40 -5.07 -5.95
CA ASP A 55 -6.19 -4.74 -7.36
C ASP A 55 -6.43 -3.25 -7.66
N GLN A 56 -7.37 -2.59 -6.98
CA GLN A 56 -7.58 -1.15 -7.08
C GLN A 56 -6.35 -0.36 -6.61
N VAL A 57 -5.82 -0.67 -5.42
CA VAL A 57 -4.62 -0.01 -4.89
C VAL A 57 -3.40 -0.25 -5.77
N ARG A 58 -3.29 -1.42 -6.41
CA ARG A 58 -2.18 -1.74 -7.34
C ARG A 58 -2.26 -0.99 -8.68
N GLY A 59 -3.43 -0.47 -9.05
CA GLY A 59 -3.65 0.24 -10.31
C GLY A 59 -3.31 1.73 -10.27
N VAL A 60 -3.03 2.27 -9.08
CA VAL A 60 -2.64 3.67 -8.82
C VAL A 60 -1.13 3.82 -8.99
#